data_AF-A0AAW8J875-F1
#
_entry.id   AF-A0AAW8J875-F1
#
_cell.length_a   1.000
_cell.length_b   1.000
_cell.length_c   1.000
_cell.angle_alpha   90.00
_cell.angle_beta   90.00
_cell.angle_gamma   90.00
#
_symmetry.space_group_name_H-M   'P 1'
#
loop_
_entity.id
_entity.type
_entity.pdbx_description
1 polymer ?
#
loop_
_entity_poly.entity_id
_entity_poly.type
_entity_poly.pdbx_seq_one_letter_code
_entity_poly.pdbx_strand_id
1 'polypeptide(L)'
;MTYPVHFRKKILAKLEQGMTFQEAAAKFELSPTTIQRWKKKLEPKTSHDYKPRKLHDDLILRDVKDYPNDFQYQRAVRLNCSKSGIQKALKRLGIIPKKK
;
A
#
# COMPACT_ATOMS: atom_id res chain seq x y z
N MET A 1 -5.34 -0.07 -15.25
CA MET A 1 -4.51 -1.26 -15.48
C MET A 1 -3.05 -0.97 -15.18
N THR A 2 -2.34 -1.94 -14.60
CA THR A 2 -0.91 -1.81 -14.27
C THR A 2 -0.09 -2.49 -15.36
N TYR A 3 0.65 -1.71 -16.14
CA TYR A 3 1.53 -2.26 -17.16
C TYR A 3 2.73 -3.00 -16.52
N PRO A 4 3.12 -4.18 -17.02
CA PRO A 4 4.30 -4.91 -16.55
C PRO A 4 5.61 -4.14 -16.73
N VAL A 5 6.60 -4.38 -15.87
CA VAL A 5 7.90 -3.67 -15.90
C VAL A 5 8.64 -3.90 -17.22
N HIS A 6 8.63 -5.12 -17.77
CA HIS A 6 9.30 -5.42 -19.04
C HIS A 6 8.75 -4.58 -20.20
N PHE A 7 7.43 -4.37 -20.23
CA PHE A 7 6.77 -3.57 -21.26
C PHE A 7 7.17 -2.10 -21.17
N ARG A 8 7.22 -1.56 -19.94
CA ARG A 8 7.69 -0.20 -19.69
C ARG A 8 9.14 -0.01 -20.13
N LYS A 9 10.03 -0.95 -19.79
CA LYS A 9 11.45 -0.94 -20.23
C LYS A 9 11.57 -0.92 -21.74
N LYS A 10 10.79 -1.76 -22.45
CA LYS A 10 10.78 -1.81 -23.92
C LYS A 10 10.41 -0.46 -24.55
N ILE A 11 9.45 0.25 -23.96
CA ILE A 11 9.01 1.56 -24.46
C ILE A 11 10.06 2.62 -24.16
N LEU A 12 10.66 2.61 -22.97
CA LEU A 12 11.75 3.55 -22.64
C LEU A 12 12.98 3.35 -23.53
N ALA A 13 13.36 2.10 -23.83
CA ALA A 13 14.46 1.82 -24.76
C ALA A 13 14.21 2.38 -26.17
N LYS A 14 12.95 2.39 -26.64
CA LYS A 14 12.60 3.01 -27.93
C LYS A 14 12.68 4.53 -27.90
N LEU A 15 12.44 5.17 -26.75
CA LEU A 15 12.65 6.61 -26.62
C LEU A 15 14.14 6.97 -26.65
N GLU A 16 14.99 6.14 -26.05
CA GLU A 16 16.46 6.32 -26.11
C GLU A 16 17.00 6.17 -27.54
N GLN A 17 16.34 5.36 -28.38
CA GLN A 17 16.63 5.24 -29.81
C GLN A 17 16.21 6.46 -30.65
N GLY A 18 15.69 7.52 -30.02
CA GLY A 18 15.32 8.78 -30.69
C GLY A 18 13.83 8.95 -31.01
N MET A 19 12.97 8.00 -30.59
CA MET A 19 11.51 8.16 -30.75
C MET A 19 10.97 9.23 -29.79
N THR A 20 10.05 10.06 -30.27
CA THR A 20 9.39 11.05 -29.41
C THR A 20 8.31 10.43 -28.53
N PHE A 21 7.94 11.11 -27.45
CA PHE A 21 6.87 10.64 -26.56
C PHE A 21 5.52 10.50 -27.26
N GLN A 22 5.22 11.36 -28.24
CA GLN A 22 3.95 11.33 -28.97
C GLN A 22 3.89 10.17 -29.96
N GLU A 23 4.98 9.90 -30.67
CA GLU A 23 5.09 8.75 -31.57
C GLU A 23 4.98 7.43 -30.80
N ALA A 24 5.65 7.33 -29.65
CA ALA A 24 5.54 6.15 -28.78
C ALA A 24 4.12 6.00 -28.24
N ALA A 25 3.48 7.10 -27.83
CA ALA A 25 2.08 7.10 -27.38
C ALA A 25 1.12 6.61 -28.47
N ALA A 26 1.24 7.13 -29.70
CA ALA A 26 0.42 6.71 -30.83
C ALA A 26 0.65 5.23 -31.19
N LYS A 27 1.92 4.78 -31.22
CA LYS A 27 2.28 3.41 -31.60
C LYS A 27 1.83 2.33 -30.61
N PHE A 28 1.77 2.68 -29.32
CA PHE A 28 1.41 1.75 -28.25
C PHE A 28 0.01 2.02 -27.68
N GLU A 29 -0.74 2.96 -28.27
CA GLU A 29 -2.07 3.39 -27.79
C GLU A 29 -2.07 3.82 -26.31
N LEU A 30 -1.02 4.53 -25.92
CA LEU A 30 -0.82 5.02 -24.55
C LEU A 30 -0.96 6.52 -24.50
N SER A 31 -1.30 7.05 -23.32
CA SER A 31 -1.17 8.49 -23.12
C SER A 31 0.32 8.88 -22.99
N PRO A 32 0.76 10.02 -23.56
CA PRO A 32 2.13 10.50 -23.41
C PRO A 32 2.49 10.73 -21.92
N THR A 33 1.50 11.11 -21.10
CA THR A 33 1.68 11.28 -19.65
C THR A 33 2.04 9.96 -18.94
N THR A 34 1.56 8.82 -19.43
CA THR A 34 1.88 7.50 -18.88
C THR A 34 3.36 7.17 -19.09
N ILE A 35 3.87 7.44 -20.29
CA ILE A 35 5.28 7.23 -20.65
C ILE A 35 6.18 8.15 -19.83
N GLN A 36 5.80 9.42 -19.66
CA GLN A 36 6.50 10.36 -18.78
C GLN A 36 6.52 9.90 -17.32
N ARG A 37 5.42 9.33 -16.80
CA ARG A 37 5.38 8.74 -15.45
C ARG A 37 6.34 7.56 -15.32
N TRP A 38 6.48 6.72 -16.33
CA TRP A 38 7.43 5.60 -16.31
C TRP A 38 8.89 6.06 -16.34
N LYS A 39 9.19 7.16 -17.04
CA LYS A 39 10.52 7.78 -17.00
C LYS A 39 10.87 8.25 -15.58
N LYS A 40 9.90 8.77 -14.82
CA LYS A 40 10.10 9.17 -13.41
C LYS A 40 10.18 7.96 -12.47
N LYS A 41 9.31 6.97 -12.67
CA LYS A 41 9.27 5.75 -11.86
C LYS A 41 8.87 4.56 -12.72
N LEU A 42 9.84 3.69 -12.95
CA LEU A 42 9.65 2.50 -13.76
C LEU A 42 8.77 1.46 -13.04
N GLU A 43 8.99 1.27 -11.76
CA GLU A 43 8.31 0.23 -10.99
C GLU A 43 6.86 0.62 -10.67
N PRO A 44 5.89 -0.30 -10.84
CA PRO A 44 4.54 -0.08 -10.35
C PRO A 44 4.54 0.16 -8.85
N LYS A 45 3.63 1.01 -8.38
CA LYS A 45 3.37 1.14 -6.95
C LYS A 45 2.55 -0.09 -6.52
N THR A 46 3.19 -1.01 -5.80
CA THR A 46 2.56 -2.25 -5.33
C THR A 46 1.76 -2.04 -4.05
N SER A 47 2.23 -1.17 -3.17
CA SER A 47 1.60 -0.89 -1.88
C SER A 47 1.22 0.57 -1.76
N HIS A 48 0.09 0.80 -1.09
CA HIS A 48 -0.30 2.11 -0.61
C HIS A 48 -0.05 2.19 0.88
N ASP A 49 0.75 3.19 1.27
CA ASP A 49 0.93 3.56 2.67
C ASP A 49 -0.29 4.40 3.11
N TYR A 50 -1.31 3.72 3.63
CA TYR A 50 -2.49 4.36 4.21
C TYR A 50 -2.38 4.39 5.72
N LYS A 51 -2.42 5.60 6.29
CA LYS A 51 -2.54 5.75 7.74
C LYS A 51 -3.90 5.24 8.23
N PRO A 52 -3.96 4.59 9.40
CA PRO A 52 -5.22 4.11 9.96
C PRO A 52 -6.10 5.30 10.35
N ARG A 53 -7.37 5.30 9.94
CA ARG A 53 -8.25 6.45 10.17
C ARG A 53 -8.80 6.55 11.61
N LYS A 54 -9.15 5.40 12.23
CA LYS A 54 -9.78 5.36 13.57
C LYS A 54 -8.88 4.82 14.69
N LEU A 55 -7.90 4.00 14.34
CA LEU A 55 -7.11 3.23 15.30
C LEU A 55 -5.64 3.65 15.20
N HIS A 56 -5.29 4.70 15.93
CA HIS A 56 -3.91 5.14 16.10
C HIS A 56 -3.10 4.09 16.86
N ASP A 57 -1.86 3.88 16.43
CA ASP A 57 -0.96 2.88 17.00
C ASP A 57 -0.72 3.11 18.51
N ASP A 58 -0.62 4.37 18.94
CA ASP A 58 -0.41 4.74 20.34
C ASP A 58 -1.55 4.27 21.27
N LEU A 59 -2.80 4.36 20.80
CA LEU A 59 -3.97 3.96 21.59
C LEU A 59 -4.00 2.44 21.80
N ILE A 60 -3.62 1.69 20.76
CA ILE A 60 -3.56 0.23 20.82
C ILE A 60 -2.41 -0.21 21.73
N LEU A 61 -1.25 0.46 21.63
CA LEU A 61 -0.08 0.13 22.45
C LEU A 61 -0.35 0.37 23.95
N ARG A 62 -1.07 1.45 24.29
CA ARG A 62 -1.53 1.73 25.65
C ARG A 62 -2.49 0.65 26.15
N ASP A 63 -3.53 0.31 25.38
CA ASP A 63 -4.50 -0.72 25.77
C ASP A 63 -3.86 -2.12 25.91
N VAL A 64 -2.85 -2.45 25.09
CA VAL A 64 -2.08 -3.70 25.23
C VAL A 64 -1.24 -3.71 26.50
N LYS A 65 -0.66 -2.56 26.88
CA LYS A 65 0.13 -2.43 28.11
C LYS A 65 -0.75 -2.53 29.36
N ASP A 66 -1.88 -1.85 29.36
CA ASP A 66 -2.79 -1.80 30.52
C ASP A 66 -3.53 -3.13 30.71
N TYR A 67 -3.85 -3.81 29.60
CA TYR A 67 -4.59 -5.06 29.62
C TYR A 67 -3.95 -6.11 28.73
N PRO A 68 -2.88 -6.80 29.15
CA PRO A 68 -2.13 -7.71 28.26
C PRO A 68 -2.93 -8.95 27.84
N ASN A 69 -3.77 -9.49 28.73
CA ASN A 69 -4.46 -10.78 28.53
C ASN A 69 -5.85 -10.66 27.91
N ASP A 70 -6.31 -9.45 27.62
CA ASP A 70 -7.69 -9.26 27.19
C ASP A 70 -7.94 -9.69 25.77
N PHE A 71 -9.15 -10.22 25.58
CA PHE A 71 -9.63 -10.65 24.29
C PHE A 71 -9.88 -9.45 23.37
N GLN A 72 -9.71 -9.66 22.07
CA GLN A 72 -9.91 -8.63 21.05
C GLN A 72 -11.30 -8.00 21.08
N TYR A 73 -12.34 -8.73 21.53
CA TYR A 73 -13.69 -8.17 21.65
C TYR A 73 -13.82 -7.20 22.84
N GLN A 74 -13.12 -7.42 23.94
CA GLN A 74 -13.12 -6.51 25.10
C GLN A 74 -12.42 -5.20 24.74
N ARG A 75 -11.26 -5.30 24.08
CA ARG A 75 -10.51 -4.14 23.54
C ARG A 75 -11.33 -3.35 22.53
N ALA A 76 -12.08 -4.04 21.69
CA ALA A 76 -12.97 -3.44 20.69
C ALA A 76 -14.08 -2.59 21.33
N VAL A 77 -14.66 -3.06 22.44
CA VAL A 77 -15.65 -2.28 23.21
C VAL A 77 -15.02 -1.02 23.80
N ARG A 78 -13.83 -1.12 24.42
CA ARG A 78 -13.13 0.05 24.99
C ARG A 78 -12.74 1.11 23.96
N LEU A 79 -12.16 0.65 22.86
CA LEU A 79 -11.67 1.50 21.78
C LEU A 79 -12.79 1.88 20.79
N ASN A 80 -14.04 1.55 21.10
CA ASN A 80 -15.23 1.79 20.28
C ASN A 80 -15.03 1.42 18.79
N CYS A 81 -14.48 0.23 18.56
CA CYS A 81 -14.08 -0.28 17.26
C CYS A 81 -14.64 -1.69 17.03
N SER A 82 -14.53 -2.18 15.80
CA SER A 82 -14.85 -3.58 15.52
C SER A 82 -13.72 -4.51 15.98
N LYS A 83 -14.06 -5.73 16.39
CA LYS A 83 -13.10 -6.81 16.67
C LYS A 83 -12.10 -7.00 15.53
N SER A 84 -12.58 -6.98 14.27
CA SER A 84 -11.73 -7.13 13.08
C SER A 84 -10.77 -5.95 12.89
N GLY A 85 -11.18 -4.73 13.27
CA GLY A 85 -10.33 -3.55 13.30
C GLY A 85 -9.17 -3.72 14.27
N ILE A 86 -9.46 -4.15 15.51
CA ILE A 86 -8.44 -4.45 16.53
C ILE A 86 -7.51 -5.57 16.07
N GLN A 87 -8.03 -6.64 15.48
CA GLN A 87 -7.21 -7.73 14.96
C GLN A 87 -6.22 -7.24 13.88
N LYS A 88 -6.67 -6.41 12.93
CA LYS A 88 -5.80 -5.82 11.90
C LYS A 88 -4.76 -4.87 12.48
N ALA A 89 -5.17 -4.07 13.47
CA ALA A 89 -4.30 -3.17 14.21
C ALA A 89 -3.18 -3.93 14.95
N LEU A 90 -3.52 -4.99 15.70
CA LEU A 90 -2.54 -5.81 16.41
C LEU A 90 -1.57 -6.50 15.44
N LYS A 91 -2.08 -7.03 14.32
CA LYS A 91 -1.23 -7.61 13.24
C LYS A 91 -0.28 -6.58 12.65
N ARG A 92 -0.74 -5.34 12.41
CA ARG A 92 0.10 -4.23 11.92
C ARG A 92 1.25 -3.93 12.89
N LEU A 93 0.98 -4.00 14.19
CA LEU A 93 1.97 -3.79 15.25
C LEU A 93 2.85 -5.01 15.56
N GLY A 94 2.65 -6.13 14.85
CA GLY A 94 3.39 -7.38 15.12
C GLY A 94 2.98 -8.09 16.42
N ILE A 95 1.91 -7.66 17.08
CA ILE A 95 1.42 -8.23 18.33
C ILE A 95 0.46 -9.36 17.99
N ILE A 96 0.92 -10.61 18.12
CA ILE A 96 0.09 -11.79 17.94
C ILE A 96 -0.18 -12.37 19.32
N PRO A 97 -1.39 -12.20 19.89
CA PRO A 97 -1.72 -12.86 21.13
C PRO A 97 -1.76 -14.37 20.87
N LYS A 98 -0.75 -15.09 21.37
CA LYS A 98 -0.80 -16.56 21.45
C LYS A 98 -1.74 -16.90 22.59
N LYS A 99 -2.79 -17.68 22.32
CA LYS A 99 -3.57 -18.29 23.39
C LYS A 99 -2.66 -19.27 24.13
N LYS A 100 -2.58 -19.15 25.45
CA LYS A 100 -2.27 -20.27 26.33
C LYS A 100 -3.57 -21.01 26.62
#